data_AF-A0A9X6Y6W7-F1
#
_entry.id   AF-A0A9X6Y6W7-F1
#
_cell.length_a   1.000
_cell.length_b   1.000
_cell.length_c   1.000
_cell.angle_alpha   90.00
_cell.angle_beta   90.00
_cell.angle_gamma   90.00
#
_symmetry.space_group_name_H-M   'P 1'
#
loop_
_entity.id
_entity.type
_entity.pdbx_description
1 polymer ?
#
loop_
_entity_poly.entity_id
_entity_poly.type
_entity_poly.pdbx_seq_one_letter_code
_entity_poly.pdbx_strand_id
1 'polypeptide(L)'
;NATVRRNPSGRYFVSLLVETEVQELPKTSSYIGMDVGLKNFAILSDGTIYKNPEFFRSLEEKLAKAQRVLSRRMKESSRWYKQRVKV
;
A
#
# COMPACT_ATOMS: atom_id res chain seq x y z
N ASN A 1 7.98 -15.44 -17.42
CA ASN A 1 6.66 -14.89 -17.83
C ASN A 1 6.61 -13.41 -17.45
N ALA A 2 6.06 -12.53 -18.27
CA ALA A 2 6.00 -11.09 -18.00
C ALA A 2 4.59 -10.56 -18.19
N THR A 3 4.06 -9.87 -17.18
CA THR A 3 2.76 -9.21 -17.25
C THR A 3 2.98 -7.71 -17.36
N VAL A 4 2.50 -7.11 -18.44
CA VAL A 4 2.52 -5.66 -18.65
C VAL A 4 1.14 -5.09 -18.35
N ARG A 5 1.05 -4.11 -17.46
CA ARG A 5 -0.19 -3.40 -17.12
C ARG A 5 -0.02 -1.90 -17.31
N ARG A 6 -0.97 -1.28 -18.02
CA ARG A 6 -1.13 0.17 -18.05
C ARG A 6 -2.28 0.57 -17.14
N ASN A 7 -2.07 1.56 -16.28
CA ASN A 7 -3.15 2.10 -15.44
C ASN A 7 -3.77 3.38 -16.07
N PRO A 8 -4.95 3.83 -15.59
CA PRO A 8 -5.59 5.06 -16.08
C PRO A 8 -4.78 6.35 -15.91
N SER A 9 -3.73 6.34 -15.07
CA SER A 9 -2.77 7.47 -14.97
C SER A 9 -1.78 7.53 -16.14
N GLY A 10 -1.83 6.56 -17.06
CA GLY A 10 -0.94 6.47 -18.21
C GLY A 10 0.39 5.77 -17.92
N ARG A 11 0.64 5.38 -16.67
CA ARG A 11 1.87 4.69 -16.25
C ARG A 11 1.81 3.21 -16.61
N TYR A 12 2.95 2.69 -17.07
CA TYR A 12 3.16 1.27 -17.35
C TYR A 12 3.91 0.61 -16.19
N PHE A 13 3.52 -0.63 -15.89
CA PHE A 13 4.18 -1.48 -14.92
C PHE A 13 4.45 -2.83 -15.60
N VAL A 14 5.63 -3.39 -15.32
CA VAL A 14 6.03 -4.71 -15.80
C VAL A 14 6.31 -5.57 -14.58
N SER A 15 5.61 -6.69 -14.46
CA SER A 15 5.85 -7.70 -13.44
C SER A 15 6.51 -8.90 -14.10
N LEU A 16 7.71 -9.23 -13.63
CA LEU A 16 8.49 -10.37 -14.13
C LEU A 16 8.37 -11.51 -13.13
N LEU A 17 7.86 -12.65 -13.60
CA LEU A 17 7.98 -13.90 -12.86
C LEU A 17 9.32 -14.52 -13.22
N VAL A 18 10.20 -14.59 -12.22
CA VAL A 18 11.54 -15.18 -12.31
C VAL A 18 11.63 -16.34 -11.33
N GLU A 19 12.33 -17.38 -11.74
CA GLU A 19 12.79 -18.42 -10.82
C GLU A 19 14.00 -17.86 -10.07
N THR A 20 14.02 -18.07 -8.77
CA THR A 20 15.15 -17.69 -7.92
C THR A 20 15.44 -18.85 -6.99
N GLU A 21 16.72 -19.18 -6.86
CA GLU A 21 17.16 -20.08 -5.81
C GLU A 21 17.06 -19.33 -4.48
N VAL A 22 16.24 -19.84 -3.56
CA VAL A 22 16.16 -19.32 -2.20
C VAL A 22 17.04 -20.21 -1.33
N GLN A 23 18.16 -19.67 -0.88
CA GLN A 23 19.02 -20.38 0.05
C GLN A 23 18.34 -20.46 1.41
N GLU A 24 18.01 -21.66 1.87
CA GLU A 24 17.47 -21.84 3.20
C GLU A 24 18.51 -21.48 4.26
N LEU A 25 18.12 -20.64 5.20
CA LEU A 25 18.94 -20.33 6.36
C LEU A 25 18.82 -21.46 7.39
N PRO A 26 19.89 -21.79 8.14
CA PRO A 26 19.83 -22.77 9.21
C PRO A 26 18.73 -22.40 10.23
N LYS A 27 17.96 -23.39 10.67
CA LYS A 27 16.95 -23.20 11.70
C LYS A 27 17.62 -22.81 13.01
N THR A 28 17.14 -21.74 13.63
CA THR A 28 17.64 -21.26 14.93
C THR A 28 17.01 -21.99 16.12
N SER A 29 15.96 -22.79 15.89
CA SER A 29 15.11 -23.42 16.93
C SER A 29 14.51 -22.42 17.94
N SER A 30 14.52 -21.13 17.59
CA SER A 30 13.88 -20.07 18.35
C SER A 30 12.47 -19.81 17.79
N TYR A 31 11.54 -19.46 18.67
CA TYR A 31 10.15 -19.19 18.33
C TYR A 31 9.71 -17.87 18.95
N ILE A 32 8.95 -17.09 18.21
CA ILE A 32 8.32 -15.87 18.70
C ILE A 32 6.87 -15.83 18.22
N GLY A 33 5.95 -15.64 19.15
CA GLY A 33 4.55 -15.39 18.83
C GLY A 33 4.40 -13.94 18.36
N MET A 34 3.57 -13.71 17.34
CA MET A 34 3.27 -12.36 16.85
C MET A 34 1.76 -12.16 16.86
N ASP A 35 1.30 -11.19 17.65
CA ASP A 35 -0.08 -10.70 17.63
C ASP A 35 -0.13 -9.39 16.82
N VAL A 36 -0.95 -9.35 15.78
CA VAL A 36 -1.06 -8.20 14.86
C VAL A 36 -2.39 -7.50 15.04
N GLY A 37 -2.37 -6.17 15.17
CA GLY A 37 -3.56 -5.42 15.55
C GLY A 37 -3.66 -4.02 14.95
N LEU A 38 -4.79 -3.36 15.23
CA LEU A 38 -5.06 -1.99 14.77
C LEU A 38 -4.41 -0.94 15.66
N LYS A 39 -4.30 -1.20 16.97
CA LYS A 39 -3.68 -0.27 17.95
C LYS A 39 -2.16 -0.31 17.87
N ASN A 40 -1.58 -1.50 17.90
CA ASN A 40 -0.16 -1.76 17.68
C ASN A 40 -0.05 -2.64 16.44
N PHE A 41 0.90 -2.34 15.55
CA PHE A 41 1.10 -3.09 14.32
C PHE A 41 1.41 -4.56 14.62
N ALA A 42 2.34 -4.80 15.55
CA ALA A 42 2.66 -6.13 16.03
C ALA A 42 3.13 -6.09 17.49
N ILE A 43 2.73 -7.08 18.27
CA ILE A 43 3.26 -7.36 19.61
C ILE A 43 3.88 -8.75 19.57
N LEU A 44 5.13 -8.84 19.99
CA LEU A 44 5.86 -10.10 20.06
C LEU A 44 5.70 -10.74 21.45
N SER A 45 5.82 -12.07 21.51
CA SER A 45 5.72 -12.81 22.78
C SER A 45 6.83 -12.49 23.78
N ASP A 46 7.90 -11.82 23.36
CA ASP A 46 8.95 -11.28 24.22
C ASP A 46 8.63 -9.89 24.81
N GLY A 47 7.44 -9.34 24.49
CA GLY A 47 6.98 -8.03 24.93
C GLY A 47 7.39 -6.88 24.01
N THR A 48 8.12 -7.13 22.92
CA THR A 48 8.47 -6.09 21.93
C THR A 48 7.20 -5.58 21.24
N ILE A 49 7.05 -4.26 21.16
CA ILE A 49 5.88 -3.61 20.55
C ILE A 49 6.30 -2.80 19.33
N TYR A 50 5.74 -3.15 18.18
CA TYR A 50 5.78 -2.35 16.96
C TYR A 50 4.53 -1.48 16.89
N LYS A 51 4.71 -0.16 16.98
CA LYS A 51 3.60 0.81 16.88
C LYS A 51 2.98 0.82 15.49
N ASN A 52 1.68 1.06 15.41
CA ASN A 52 1.03 1.31 14.12
C ASN A 52 1.47 2.68 13.60
N PRO A 53 2.07 2.77 12.39
CA PRO A 53 2.48 4.05 11.82
C PRO A 53 1.30 4.90 11.30
N GLU A 54 0.05 4.42 11.42
CA GLU A 54 -1.19 5.11 11.07
C GLU A 54 -1.26 5.65 9.63
N PHE A 55 -0.47 5.09 8.71
CA PHE A 55 -0.45 5.53 7.30
C PHE A 55 -1.84 5.52 6.67
N PHE A 56 -2.67 4.53 7.03
CA PHE A 56 -4.02 4.39 6.53
C PHE A 56 -4.86 5.64 6.75
N ARG A 57 -4.92 6.18 7.98
CA ARG A 57 -5.69 7.38 8.31
C ARG A 57 -5.22 8.59 7.51
N SER A 58 -3.90 8.79 7.45
CA SER A 58 -3.33 9.92 6.70
C SER A 58 -3.63 9.85 5.20
N LEU A 59 -3.69 8.65 4.63
CA LEU A 59 -3.99 8.43 3.22
C LEU A 59 -5.50 8.55 2.96
N GLU A 60 -6.32 8.08 3.89
CA GLU A 60 -7.78 8.20 3.86
C GLU A 60 -8.21 9.67 3.85
N GLU A 61 -7.65 10.51 4.72
CA GLU A 61 -7.91 11.95 4.74
C GLU A 61 -7.50 12.63 3.42
N LYS A 62 -6.33 12.26 2.88
CA LYS A 62 -5.84 12.77 1.58
C LYS A 62 -6.80 12.37 0.46
N LEU A 63 -7.27 11.12 0.44
CA LEU A 63 -8.22 10.61 -0.54
C LEU A 63 -9.57 11.32 -0.42
N ALA A 64 -10.12 11.47 0.78
CA ALA A 64 -11.38 12.16 1.02
C ALA A 64 -11.33 13.63 0.56
N LYS A 65 -10.20 14.32 0.82
CA LYS A 65 -9.96 15.68 0.32
C LYS A 65 -9.90 15.70 -1.21
N ALA A 66 -9.21 14.75 -1.83
CA ALA A 66 -9.10 14.67 -3.29
C ALA A 66 -10.47 14.41 -3.94
N GLN A 67 -11.29 13.53 -3.36
CA GLN A 67 -12.65 13.23 -3.80
C GLN A 67 -13.58 14.45 -3.68
N ARG A 68 -13.52 15.19 -2.56
CA ARG A 68 -14.29 16.43 -2.37
C ARG A 68 -13.92 17.53 -3.38
N VAL A 69 -12.64 17.65 -3.73
CA VAL A 69 -12.20 18.58 -4.77
C VAL A 69 -12.69 18.12 -6.15
N LEU A 70 -12.74 16.81 -6.41
CA LEU A 70 -13.24 16.27 -7.67
C LEU A 70 -14.74 16.54 -7.85
N SER A 71 -15.55 16.30 -6.81
CA SER A 71 -17.01 16.44 -6.88
C SER A 71 -17.49 17.86 -7.16
N ARG A 72 -16.71 18.87 -6.75
CA ARG A 72 -17.00 20.29 -7.00
C ARG A 72 -16.56 20.79 -8.39
N ARG A 73 -15.77 20.00 -9.13
CA ARG A 73 -15.29 20.40 -10.46
C ARG A 73 -16.30 20.02 -11.53
N MET A 74 -16.51 20.91 -12.49
CA MET A 74 -17.32 20.65 -13.68
C MET A 74 -16.77 19.43 -14.41
N LYS A 75 -17.61 18.39 -14.53
CA LYS A 75 -17.28 17.13 -15.22
C LYS A 75 -16.78 17.42 -16.63
N GLU A 76 -15.89 16.58 -17.15
CA GLU A 76 -15.25 16.75 -18.47
C GLU A 76 -14.34 17.98 -18.64
N SER A 77 -14.27 18.90 -17.67
CA SER A 77 -13.32 20.02 -17.75
C SER A 77 -11.87 19.55 -17.62
N SER A 78 -10.93 20.29 -18.21
CA SER A 78 -9.50 20.03 -18.07
C SER A 78 -9.04 19.93 -16.60
N ARG A 79 -9.63 20.76 -15.71
CA ARG A 79 -9.35 20.72 -14.27
C ARG A 79 -9.93 19.45 -13.64
N TRP A 80 -11.11 19.01 -14.04
CA TRP A 80 -11.70 17.77 -13.56
C TRP A 80 -10.83 16.56 -13.91
N TYR A 81 -10.39 16.44 -15.17
CA TYR A 81 -9.50 15.36 -15.61
C TYR A 81 -8.20 15.30 -14.79
N LYS A 82 -7.55 16.46 -14.56
CA LYS A 82 -6.34 16.54 -13.72
C LYS A 82 -6.57 16.10 -12.27
N GLN A 83 -7.77 16.33 -11.73
CA GLN A 83 -8.11 15.92 -10.36
C GLN A 83 -8.50 14.45 -10.30
N ARG A 84 -9.19 13.92 -11.33
CA ARG A 84 -9.65 12.53 -11.39
C ARG A 84 -8.50 11.54 -11.27
N VAL A 85 -7.33 11.86 -11.82
CA VAL A 85 -6.12 11.01 -11.72
C VAL A 85 -5.51 10.99 -10.31
N LYS A 86 -5.88 11.94 -9.43
CA LYS A 86 -5.40 12.04 -8.05
C LYS A 86 -6.30 11.35 -7.03
N VAL A 87 -7.47 10.87 -7.46
CA VAL A 87 -8.43 10.08 -6.68
C VAL A 87 -8.26 8.63 -7.10
#